data_AF-A0A1L7CMV8-F1
#
_entry.id   AF-A0A1L7CMV8-F1
#
_cell.length_a   1.000
_cell.length_b   1.000
_cell.length_c   1.000
_cell.angle_alpha   90.00
_cell.angle_beta   90.00
_cell.angle_gamma   90.00
#
_symmetry.space_group_name_H-M   'P 1'
#
loop_
_entity.id
_entity.type
_entity.pdbx_description
1 polymer ?
#
loop_
_entity_poly.entity_id
_entity_poly.type
_entity_poly.pdbx_seq_one_letter_code
_entity_poly.pdbx_strand_id
1 'polypeptide(L)'
;MPLSPADVHNVAFSKPPIGKRGYNEDEVDQFLDLVEDTLAQLQDENDDLQAQVEDLTSQVKSGTGAAPAKGADEAAIRHEVESKLRAEYETKLADSKSEIAKLKDEARTAQEQAKTATAEAAKAKQASASERPAGSAFAAASSAGNADLKSAREEAAQAKKELEAARAEAAQAKRELERSKKQVEDLKKATPAKASTAAAAGSAAASGIATPDTHMQAARVLGLAQEMADRLTSEAKADSSSMLADARAAAEKQLSEADTRSKAQLADAQKKYDAQLLDAGNRAKKLVSDAEAKASQTESEANARAEARIRQAEDKAAALQADAEKKHTEVMNTVKQQQTALEARISELRTFEREYRTRLKTLLQSQLEELETRGTAAPNGDAGKSHN
;
A
#
# COMPACT_ATOMS: atom_id res chain seq x y z
N MET A 1 40.34 -25.76 -15.78
CA MET A 1 40.09 -24.36 -15.35
C MET A 1 40.75 -24.16 -14.00
N PRO A 2 41.40 -23.02 -13.72
CA PRO A 2 42.16 -22.81 -12.48
C PRO A 2 41.32 -22.41 -11.25
N LEU A 3 40.01 -22.19 -11.40
CA LEU A 3 39.07 -22.01 -10.29
C LEU A 3 37.76 -22.76 -10.60
N SER A 4 37.23 -23.45 -9.59
CA SER A 4 35.89 -24.06 -9.55
C SER A 4 34.95 -23.27 -8.62
N PRO A 5 33.62 -23.46 -8.70
CA PRO A 5 32.67 -22.79 -7.80
C PRO A 5 32.98 -23.12 -6.34
N ALA A 6 33.36 -24.37 -6.07
CA ALA A 6 33.82 -24.81 -4.76
C ALA A 6 35.10 -24.11 -4.28
N ASP A 7 36.00 -23.69 -5.19
CA ASP A 7 37.20 -22.92 -4.81
C ASP A 7 36.86 -21.48 -4.44
N VAL A 8 35.81 -20.91 -5.05
CA VAL A 8 35.29 -19.56 -4.73
C VAL A 8 34.58 -19.58 -3.37
N HIS A 9 33.78 -20.61 -3.11
CA HIS A 9 33.08 -20.79 -1.83
C HIS A 9 34.04 -20.99 -0.64
N ASN A 10 35.18 -21.64 -0.87
CA ASN A 10 36.17 -21.94 0.19
C ASN A 10 37.27 -20.88 0.33
N VAL A 11 37.19 -19.77 -0.42
CA VAL A 11 38.22 -18.72 -0.35
C VAL A 11 38.08 -17.92 0.96
N ALA A 12 39.19 -17.78 1.67
CA ALA A 12 39.25 -16.99 2.91
C ALA A 12 40.26 -15.84 2.76
N PHE A 13 39.78 -14.61 2.87
CA PHE A 13 40.63 -13.41 2.82
C PHE A 13 41.19 -13.07 4.22
N SER A 14 42.47 -12.67 4.28
CA SER A 14 43.10 -12.22 5.52
C SER A 14 42.59 -10.84 5.93
N LYS A 15 42.37 -10.63 7.24
CA LYS A 15 41.97 -9.31 7.78
C LYS A 15 43.01 -8.24 7.43
N PRO A 16 42.60 -6.99 7.12
CA PRO A 16 43.52 -5.91 6.82
C PRO A 16 44.53 -5.67 7.98
N PRO A 17 45.79 -5.35 7.68
CA PRO A 17 46.76 -4.95 8.70
C PRO A 17 46.25 -3.75 9.51
N ILE A 18 46.49 -3.76 10.82
CA ILE A 18 46.00 -2.75 11.77
C ILE A 18 46.28 -1.33 11.25
N GLY A 19 45.22 -0.53 11.12
CA GLY A 19 45.26 0.86 10.66
C GLY A 19 44.96 1.06 9.17
N LYS A 20 44.74 0.01 8.38
CA LYS A 20 44.25 0.11 6.99
C LYS A 20 42.80 -0.32 6.88
N ARG A 21 42.01 0.40 6.09
CA ARG A 21 40.61 0.06 5.80
C ARG A 21 40.60 -1.09 4.77
N GLY A 22 39.83 -2.14 5.05
CA GLY A 22 39.55 -3.22 4.11
C GLY A 22 38.25 -3.01 3.34
N TYR A 23 37.95 -3.97 2.47
CA TYR A 23 36.62 -4.13 1.90
C TYR A 23 35.63 -4.56 2.99
N ASN A 24 34.35 -4.24 2.79
CA ASN A 24 33.28 -4.66 3.67
C ASN A 24 33.04 -6.16 3.50
N GLU A 25 33.08 -6.93 4.59
CA GLU A 25 32.94 -8.39 4.55
C GLU A 25 31.59 -8.79 3.93
N ASP A 26 30.50 -8.13 4.31
CA ASP A 26 29.15 -8.42 3.81
C ASP A 26 29.01 -8.19 2.28
N GLU A 27 29.65 -7.14 1.75
CA GLU A 27 29.61 -6.82 0.32
C GLU A 27 30.49 -7.77 -0.50
N VAL A 28 31.60 -8.24 0.10
CA VAL A 28 32.49 -9.22 -0.52
C VAL A 28 31.81 -10.58 -0.56
N ASP A 29 31.15 -11.00 0.52
CA ASP A 29 30.42 -12.28 0.57
C ASP A 29 29.29 -12.31 -0.47
N GLN A 30 28.50 -11.23 -0.57
CA GLN A 30 27.45 -11.13 -1.59
C GLN A 30 28.00 -11.16 -3.03
N PHE A 31 29.19 -10.58 -3.25
CA PHE A 31 29.84 -10.63 -4.56
C PHE A 31 30.37 -12.04 -4.87
N LEU A 32 30.90 -12.76 -3.86
CA LEU A 32 31.36 -14.13 -4.02
C LEU A 32 30.20 -15.08 -4.35
N ASP A 33 29.02 -14.92 -3.73
CA ASP A 33 27.82 -15.70 -4.06
C ASP A 33 27.44 -15.54 -5.55
N LEU A 34 27.45 -14.30 -6.05
CA LEU A 34 27.17 -14.02 -7.47
C LEU A 34 28.23 -14.62 -8.41
N VAL A 35 29.50 -14.58 -8.01
CA VAL A 35 30.59 -15.19 -8.76
C VAL A 35 30.47 -16.71 -8.76
N GLU A 36 30.08 -17.33 -7.64
CA GLU A 36 29.83 -18.78 -7.54
C GLU A 36 28.70 -19.21 -8.50
N ASP A 37 27.56 -18.53 -8.45
CA ASP A 37 26.40 -18.81 -9.32
C ASP A 37 26.75 -18.69 -10.80
N THR A 38 27.46 -17.62 -11.19
CA THR A 38 27.85 -17.41 -12.59
C THR A 38 28.90 -18.40 -13.05
N LEU A 39 29.81 -18.83 -12.19
CA LEU A 39 30.82 -19.84 -12.52
C LEU A 39 30.18 -21.22 -12.67
N ALA A 40 29.20 -21.56 -11.84
CA ALA A 40 28.41 -22.78 -11.97
C ALA A 40 27.63 -22.79 -13.29
N GLN A 41 26.94 -21.69 -13.61
CA GLN A 41 26.23 -21.56 -14.89
C GLN A 41 27.16 -21.71 -16.10
N LEU A 42 28.34 -21.09 -16.07
CA LEU A 42 29.33 -21.21 -17.15
C LEU A 42 29.92 -22.63 -17.27
N GLN A 43 29.95 -23.40 -16.19
CA GLN A 43 30.37 -24.80 -16.22
C GLN A 43 29.27 -25.67 -16.84
N ASP A 44 28.03 -25.52 -16.40
CA ASP A 44 26.89 -26.24 -16.96
C ASP A 44 26.75 -25.96 -18.47
N GLU A 45 26.87 -24.69 -18.89
CA GLU A 45 26.85 -24.31 -20.31
C GLU A 45 28.02 -24.91 -21.11
N ASN A 46 29.22 -25.01 -20.52
CA ASN A 46 30.35 -25.66 -21.19
C ASN A 46 30.15 -27.16 -21.33
N ASP A 47 29.61 -27.82 -20.31
CA ASP A 47 29.34 -29.25 -20.31
C ASP A 47 28.22 -29.58 -21.33
N ASP A 48 27.17 -28.78 -21.38
CA ASP A 48 26.12 -28.86 -22.39
C ASP A 48 26.65 -28.65 -23.82
N LEU A 49 27.52 -27.63 -24.01
CA LEU A 49 28.15 -27.38 -25.30
C LEU A 49 29.09 -28.52 -25.71
N GLN A 50 29.82 -29.11 -24.77
CA GLN A 50 30.66 -30.29 -25.04
C GLN A 50 29.81 -31.50 -25.42
N ALA A 51 28.71 -31.75 -24.73
CA ALA A 51 27.77 -32.81 -25.05
C ALA A 51 27.15 -32.63 -26.45
N GLN A 52 26.78 -31.39 -26.82
CA GLN A 52 26.29 -31.06 -28.16
C GLN A 52 27.37 -31.27 -29.24
N VAL A 53 28.61 -30.87 -28.97
CA VAL A 53 29.72 -31.10 -29.90
C VAL A 53 30.00 -32.59 -30.05
N GLU A 54 29.91 -33.38 -28.98
CA GLU A 54 30.08 -34.82 -29.03
C GLU A 54 28.93 -35.52 -29.78
N ASP A 55 27.69 -35.10 -29.59
CA ASP A 55 26.52 -35.61 -30.33
C ASP A 55 26.61 -35.25 -31.82
N LEU A 56 26.91 -33.99 -32.15
CA LEU A 56 27.14 -33.56 -33.53
C LEU A 56 28.33 -34.30 -34.17
N THR A 57 29.42 -34.49 -33.43
CA THR A 57 30.58 -35.25 -33.91
C THR A 57 30.23 -36.73 -34.13
N SER A 58 29.40 -37.30 -33.27
CA SER A 58 28.89 -38.68 -33.39
C SER A 58 27.91 -38.82 -34.54
N GLN A 59 27.10 -37.81 -34.81
CA GLN A 59 26.17 -37.72 -35.94
C GLN A 59 26.93 -37.57 -37.27
N VAL A 60 28.01 -36.79 -37.28
CA VAL A 60 28.92 -36.69 -38.45
C VAL A 60 29.70 -37.99 -38.67
N LYS A 61 30.17 -38.66 -37.61
CA LYS A 61 30.85 -39.98 -37.71
C LYS A 61 29.90 -41.09 -38.15
N SER A 62 28.68 -41.12 -37.63
CA SER A 62 27.64 -42.09 -38.05
C SER A 62 27.11 -41.79 -39.46
N GLY A 63 27.17 -40.52 -39.89
CA GLY A 63 26.90 -40.09 -41.27
C GLY A 63 28.03 -40.34 -42.28
N THR A 64 29.21 -40.82 -41.86
CA THR A 64 30.37 -41.02 -42.76
C THR A 64 30.80 -42.48 -42.97
N GLY A 65 29.94 -43.44 -42.65
CA GLY A 65 30.17 -44.86 -42.94
C GLY A 65 29.54 -45.37 -44.24
N ALA A 66 29.98 -44.91 -45.43
CA ALA A 66 30.05 -45.67 -46.70
C ALA A 66 30.19 -44.74 -47.94
N ALA A 67 31.13 -45.10 -48.82
CA ALA A 67 31.43 -44.71 -50.21
C ALA A 67 30.68 -43.56 -50.95
N PRO A 68 31.37 -42.80 -51.83
CA PRO A 68 30.86 -41.59 -52.47
C PRO A 68 30.01 -41.92 -53.70
N ALA A 69 28.69 -41.64 -53.68
CA ALA A 69 27.90 -41.50 -54.90
C ALA A 69 26.53 -40.85 -54.65
N LYS A 70 26.25 -39.83 -55.47
CA LYS A 70 24.96 -39.14 -55.72
C LYS A 70 24.55 -38.12 -54.65
N GLY A 71 24.17 -36.94 -55.16
CA GLY A 71 23.95 -35.72 -54.42
C GLY A 71 23.08 -35.93 -53.18
N ALA A 72 23.57 -35.43 -52.05
CA ALA A 72 22.72 -35.15 -50.93
C ALA A 72 21.55 -34.30 -51.45
N ASP A 73 20.32 -34.78 -51.31
CA ASP A 73 19.13 -34.03 -51.67
C ASP A 73 19.09 -32.74 -50.85
N GLU A 74 19.64 -31.68 -51.43
CA GLU A 74 19.72 -30.34 -50.82
C GLU A 74 18.33 -29.81 -50.49
N ALA A 75 17.30 -30.30 -51.19
CA ALA A 75 15.90 -30.07 -50.90
C ALA A 75 15.43 -30.77 -49.61
N ALA A 76 15.90 -31.99 -49.31
CA ALA A 76 15.58 -32.70 -48.08
C ALA A 76 16.26 -32.05 -46.87
N ILE A 77 17.52 -31.64 -47.01
CA ILE A 77 18.26 -30.93 -45.95
C ILE A 77 17.64 -29.56 -45.68
N ARG A 78 17.28 -28.78 -46.72
CA ARG A 78 16.58 -27.51 -46.54
C ARG A 78 15.21 -27.70 -45.87
N HIS A 79 14.45 -28.72 -46.26
CA HIS A 79 13.16 -29.00 -45.64
C HIS A 79 13.29 -29.41 -44.16
N GLU A 80 14.33 -30.16 -43.81
CA GLU A 80 14.60 -30.54 -42.42
C GLU A 80 15.08 -29.35 -41.56
N VAL A 81 15.92 -28.47 -42.12
CA VAL A 81 16.35 -27.23 -41.45
C VAL A 81 15.18 -26.26 -41.28
N GLU A 82 14.36 -26.07 -42.31
CA GLU A 82 13.17 -25.22 -42.23
C GLU A 82 12.11 -25.78 -41.28
N SER A 83 11.97 -27.11 -41.18
CA SER A 83 11.02 -27.71 -40.22
C SER A 83 11.50 -27.56 -38.79
N LYS A 84 12.80 -27.79 -38.51
CA LYS A 84 13.40 -27.56 -37.19
C LYS A 84 13.34 -26.09 -36.80
N LEU A 85 13.63 -25.19 -37.73
CA LEU A 85 13.56 -23.75 -37.50
C LEU A 85 12.12 -23.29 -37.24
N ARG A 86 11.13 -23.81 -37.97
CA ARG A 86 9.71 -23.54 -37.69
C ARG A 86 9.29 -24.08 -36.33
N ALA A 87 9.70 -25.30 -35.97
CA ALA A 87 9.38 -25.87 -34.67
C ALA A 87 9.96 -25.03 -33.51
N GLU A 88 11.21 -24.54 -33.65
CA GLU A 88 11.83 -23.63 -32.68
C GLU A 88 11.16 -22.25 -32.60
N TYR A 89 10.72 -21.70 -33.73
CA TYR A 89 9.98 -20.43 -33.73
C TYR A 89 8.57 -20.60 -33.15
N GLU A 90 7.94 -21.75 -33.36
CA GLU A 90 6.62 -22.07 -32.85
C GLU A 90 6.64 -22.29 -31.34
N THR A 91 7.67 -22.95 -30.80
CA THR A 91 7.89 -23.02 -29.34
C THR A 91 8.19 -21.65 -28.74
N LYS A 92 9.08 -20.85 -29.35
CA LYS A 92 9.34 -19.46 -28.89
C LYS A 92 8.09 -18.56 -28.94
N LEU A 93 7.24 -18.72 -29.95
CA LEU A 93 5.95 -18.02 -30.04
C LEU A 93 4.93 -18.52 -29.02
N ALA A 94 4.94 -19.81 -28.68
CA ALA A 94 4.10 -20.37 -27.63
C ALA A 94 4.53 -19.89 -26.23
N ASP A 95 5.85 -19.87 -25.96
CA ASP A 95 6.42 -19.41 -24.69
C ASP A 95 6.19 -17.92 -24.48
N SER A 96 6.45 -17.10 -25.50
CA SER A 96 6.16 -15.65 -25.43
C SER A 96 4.66 -15.35 -25.27
N LYS A 97 3.77 -16.11 -25.93
CA LYS A 97 2.32 -15.99 -25.70
C LYS A 97 1.91 -16.44 -24.29
N SER A 98 2.55 -17.46 -23.75
CA SER A 98 2.35 -17.95 -22.38
C SER A 98 2.79 -16.90 -21.35
N GLU A 99 3.94 -16.26 -21.55
CA GLU A 99 4.38 -15.14 -20.70
C GLU A 99 3.44 -13.93 -20.79
N ILE A 100 2.96 -13.57 -21.98
CA ILE A 100 1.98 -12.48 -22.14
C ILE A 100 0.66 -12.82 -21.45
N ALA A 101 0.21 -14.09 -21.50
CA ALA A 101 -0.99 -14.52 -20.79
C ALA A 101 -0.82 -14.43 -19.27
N LYS A 102 0.31 -14.90 -18.73
CA LYS A 102 0.65 -14.79 -17.29
C LYS A 102 0.70 -13.34 -16.84
N LEU A 103 1.38 -12.47 -17.58
CA LEU A 103 1.47 -11.04 -17.28
C LEU A 103 0.10 -10.34 -17.34
N LYS A 104 -0.79 -10.79 -18.23
CA LYS A 104 -2.15 -10.27 -18.33
C LYS A 104 -3.03 -10.71 -17.15
N ASP A 105 -2.86 -11.95 -16.68
CA ASP A 105 -3.56 -12.46 -15.49
C ASP A 105 -3.02 -11.78 -14.21
N GLU A 106 -1.72 -11.52 -14.12
CA GLU A 106 -1.11 -10.69 -13.05
C GLU A 106 -1.61 -9.24 -13.09
N ALA A 107 -1.73 -8.63 -14.27
CA ALA A 107 -2.28 -7.30 -14.41
C ALA A 107 -3.78 -7.26 -14.02
N ARG A 108 -4.54 -8.30 -14.35
CA ARG A 108 -5.96 -8.42 -14.00
C ARG A 108 -6.15 -8.60 -12.49
N THR A 109 -5.34 -9.44 -11.86
CA THR A 109 -5.37 -9.65 -10.40
C THR A 109 -4.94 -8.39 -9.65
N ALA A 110 -3.90 -7.67 -10.13
CA ALA A 110 -3.52 -6.37 -9.59
C ALA A 110 -4.63 -5.31 -9.74
N GLN A 111 -5.35 -5.32 -10.87
CA GLN A 111 -6.48 -4.41 -11.10
C GLN A 111 -7.69 -4.75 -10.22
N GLU A 112 -7.94 -6.03 -9.96
CA GLU A 112 -8.98 -6.49 -9.02
C GLU A 112 -8.62 -6.10 -7.58
N GLN A 113 -7.36 -6.23 -7.18
CA GLN A 113 -6.86 -5.76 -5.87
C GLN A 113 -6.95 -4.23 -5.71
N ALA A 114 -6.69 -3.47 -6.78
CA ALA A 114 -6.88 -2.02 -6.76
C ALA A 114 -8.37 -1.65 -6.64
N LYS A 115 -9.27 -2.41 -7.27
CA LYS A 115 -10.73 -2.22 -7.14
C LYS A 115 -11.25 -2.60 -5.76
N THR A 116 -10.74 -3.67 -5.15
CA THR A 116 -11.13 -4.05 -3.79
C THR A 116 -10.62 -3.04 -2.77
N ALA A 117 -9.36 -2.59 -2.88
CA ALA A 117 -8.80 -1.56 -2.00
C ALA A 117 -9.53 -0.21 -2.11
N THR A 118 -9.95 0.19 -3.32
CA THR A 118 -10.75 1.41 -3.53
C THR A 118 -12.19 1.25 -3.02
N ALA A 119 -12.80 0.06 -3.16
CA ALA A 119 -14.11 -0.25 -2.60
C ALA A 119 -14.09 -0.32 -1.07
N GLU A 120 -13.03 -0.84 -0.46
CA GLU A 120 -12.81 -0.84 0.99
C GLU A 120 -12.56 0.57 1.52
N ALA A 121 -11.79 1.40 0.81
CA ALA A 121 -11.63 2.82 1.14
C ALA A 121 -12.95 3.60 1.00
N ALA A 122 -13.79 3.27 0.02
CA ALA A 122 -15.11 3.88 -0.15
C ALA A 122 -16.11 3.42 0.94
N LYS A 123 -16.08 2.13 1.32
CA LYS A 123 -16.86 1.59 2.44
C LYS A 123 -16.41 2.15 3.79
N ALA A 124 -15.11 2.34 4.00
CA ALA A 124 -14.59 3.00 5.21
C ALA A 124 -15.03 4.47 5.29
N LYS A 125 -15.06 5.18 4.15
CA LYS A 125 -15.62 6.55 4.07
C LYS A 125 -17.13 6.58 4.34
N GLN A 126 -17.92 5.64 3.81
CA GLN A 126 -19.37 5.55 4.08
C GLN A 126 -19.70 5.10 5.51
N ALA A 127 -18.92 4.17 6.10
CA ALA A 127 -19.06 3.77 7.49
C ALA A 127 -18.75 4.93 8.44
N SER A 128 -17.77 5.78 8.11
CA SER A 128 -17.48 7.01 8.87
C SER A 128 -18.54 8.13 8.71
N ALA A 129 -19.44 8.01 7.73
CA ALA A 129 -20.54 8.96 7.51
C ALA A 129 -21.86 8.54 8.20
N SER A 130 -22.01 7.27 8.59
CA SER A 130 -23.26 6.72 9.13
C SER A 130 -23.22 6.34 10.61
N GLU A 131 -22.08 6.36 11.30
CA GLU A 131 -22.01 6.06 12.73
C GLU A 131 -21.33 7.18 13.54
N ARG A 132 -22.17 7.94 14.27
CA ARG A 132 -21.88 8.32 15.66
C ARG A 132 -21.18 7.13 16.36
N PRO A 133 -20.07 7.31 17.09
CA PRO A 133 -19.49 6.18 17.77
C PRO A 133 -20.30 5.86 19.04
N ALA A 134 -21.10 4.80 18.96
CA ALA A 134 -21.15 3.79 19.99
C ALA A 134 -20.21 2.63 19.57
N GLY A 135 -18.99 2.63 20.12
CA GLY A 135 -18.24 1.42 20.51
C GLY A 135 -17.61 0.48 19.47
N SER A 136 -16.27 0.55 19.40
CA SER A 136 -15.27 -0.53 19.18
C SER A 136 -15.23 -1.26 17.81
N ALA A 137 -14.12 -1.46 17.11
CA ALA A 137 -12.70 -1.30 17.41
C ALA A 137 -11.88 -1.23 16.10
N PHE A 138 -10.92 -0.32 16.02
CA PHE A 138 -9.76 -0.44 15.13
C PHE A 138 -8.49 -0.21 15.97
N ALA A 139 -7.97 -1.29 16.52
CA ALA A 139 -6.60 -1.37 17.00
C ALA A 139 -5.72 -1.40 15.73
N ALA A 140 -5.00 -0.35 15.38
CA ALA A 140 -3.63 -0.14 15.87
C ALA A 140 -3.13 1.30 15.66
N ALA A 141 -4.01 2.30 15.72
CA ALA A 141 -3.66 3.73 15.76
C ALA A 141 -4.08 4.40 17.10
N SER A 142 -4.29 3.59 18.13
CA SER A 142 -5.21 3.83 19.26
C SER A 142 -4.58 4.30 20.57
N SER A 143 -3.33 4.78 20.61
CA SER A 143 -2.73 5.27 21.86
C SER A 143 -2.95 6.76 22.13
N ALA A 144 -2.96 7.61 21.10
CA ALA A 144 -3.12 9.06 21.27
C ALA A 144 -4.60 9.48 21.37
N GLY A 145 -5.47 9.02 20.45
CA GLY A 145 -6.89 9.40 20.46
C GLY A 145 -7.72 8.81 21.61
N ASN A 146 -7.18 7.82 22.33
CA ASN A 146 -7.89 7.15 23.43
C ASN A 146 -7.65 7.84 24.79
N ALA A 147 -6.57 8.63 24.92
CA ALA A 147 -6.32 9.47 26.09
C ALA A 147 -7.28 10.68 26.11
N ASP A 148 -7.47 11.33 24.95
CA ASP A 148 -8.35 12.51 24.81
C ASP A 148 -9.83 12.16 24.97
N LEU A 149 -10.26 10.96 24.56
CA LEU A 149 -11.63 10.50 24.79
C LEU A 149 -11.89 10.07 26.24
N LYS A 150 -10.85 9.67 26.98
CA LYS A 150 -10.95 9.31 28.39
C LYS A 150 -11.03 10.58 29.26
N SER A 151 -10.18 11.57 29.02
CA SER A 151 -10.24 12.86 29.70
C SER A 151 -11.57 13.58 29.44
N ALA A 152 -12.05 13.61 28.18
CA ALA A 152 -13.35 14.22 27.85
C ALA A 152 -14.55 13.52 28.52
N ARG A 153 -14.48 12.20 28.75
CA ARG A 153 -15.52 11.45 29.48
C ARG A 153 -15.44 11.68 30.99
N GLU A 154 -14.25 11.79 31.55
CA GLU A 154 -14.04 12.09 32.97
C GLU A 154 -14.48 13.52 33.30
N GLU A 155 -14.18 14.50 32.45
CA GLU A 155 -14.68 15.87 32.56
C GLU A 155 -16.21 15.95 32.43
N ALA A 156 -16.81 15.21 31.49
CA ALA A 156 -18.27 15.15 31.36
C ALA A 156 -18.94 14.44 32.56
N ALA A 157 -18.28 13.48 33.19
CA ALA A 157 -18.77 12.81 34.40
C ALA A 157 -18.65 13.71 35.63
N GLN A 158 -17.55 14.47 35.76
CA GLN A 158 -17.36 15.46 36.82
C GLN A 158 -18.37 16.61 36.69
N ALA A 159 -18.57 17.14 35.49
CA ALA A 159 -19.57 18.19 35.23
C ALA A 159 -21.00 17.73 35.56
N LYS A 160 -21.34 16.45 35.29
CA LYS A 160 -22.64 15.90 35.70
C LYS A 160 -22.78 15.77 37.22
N LYS A 161 -21.71 15.34 37.90
CA LYS A 161 -21.70 15.20 39.36
C LYS A 161 -21.80 16.56 40.06
N GLU A 162 -21.15 17.59 39.52
CA GLU A 162 -21.26 18.98 39.99
C GLU A 162 -22.66 19.56 39.74
N LEU A 163 -23.29 19.24 38.61
CA LEU A 163 -24.66 19.69 38.30
C LEU A 163 -25.70 18.99 39.21
N GLU A 164 -25.51 17.71 39.53
CA GLU A 164 -26.31 16.99 40.52
C GLU A 164 -26.10 17.53 41.94
N ALA A 165 -24.86 17.85 42.33
CA ALA A 165 -24.55 18.48 43.61
C ALA A 165 -25.19 19.87 43.73
N ALA A 166 -25.06 20.72 42.69
CA ALA A 166 -25.68 22.04 42.64
C ALA A 166 -27.22 21.96 42.67
N ARG A 167 -27.82 20.94 42.04
CA ARG A 167 -29.26 20.68 42.13
C ARG A 167 -29.68 20.21 43.53
N ALA A 168 -28.86 19.40 44.19
CA ALA A 168 -29.10 18.95 45.57
C ALA A 168 -29.01 20.12 46.56
N GLU A 169 -28.03 21.00 46.41
CA GLU A 169 -27.88 22.23 47.21
C GLU A 169 -29.06 23.19 46.97
N ALA A 170 -29.47 23.39 45.72
CA ALA A 170 -30.66 24.19 45.40
C ALA A 170 -31.96 23.58 45.99
N ALA A 171 -32.05 22.26 46.08
CA ALA A 171 -33.17 21.58 46.73
C ALA A 171 -33.12 21.70 48.27
N GLN A 172 -31.94 21.69 48.87
CA GLN A 172 -31.74 21.92 50.30
C GLN A 172 -32.04 23.37 50.69
N ALA A 173 -31.56 24.35 49.92
CA ALA A 173 -31.88 25.76 50.11
C ALA A 173 -33.40 26.03 50.01
N LYS A 174 -34.11 25.37 49.08
CA LYS A 174 -35.58 25.43 49.02
C LYS A 174 -36.26 24.83 50.25
N ARG A 175 -35.74 23.72 50.78
CA ARG A 175 -36.28 23.09 52.00
C ARG A 175 -36.03 23.95 53.24
N GLU A 176 -34.88 24.61 53.33
CA GLU A 176 -34.56 25.56 54.40
C GLU A 176 -35.42 26.81 54.31
N LEU A 177 -35.68 27.32 53.11
CA LEU A 177 -36.57 28.44 52.86
C LEU A 177 -38.04 28.11 53.19
N GLU A 178 -38.50 26.89 52.93
CA GLU A 178 -39.82 26.42 53.37
C GLU A 178 -39.88 26.17 54.89
N ARG A 179 -38.79 25.71 55.51
CA ARG A 179 -38.68 25.58 56.98
C ARG A 179 -38.66 26.93 57.67
N SER A 180 -37.94 27.92 57.13
CA SER A 180 -37.90 29.27 57.67
C SER A 180 -39.25 29.98 57.48
N LYS A 181 -39.94 29.79 56.35
CA LYS A 181 -41.35 30.23 56.19
C LYS A 181 -42.28 29.59 57.21
N LYS A 182 -42.18 28.29 57.46
CA LYS A 182 -42.97 27.62 58.50
C LYS A 182 -42.63 28.13 59.89
N GLN A 183 -41.36 28.34 60.22
CA GLN A 183 -40.95 28.96 61.48
C GLN A 183 -41.47 30.39 61.61
N VAL A 184 -41.50 31.18 60.53
CA VAL A 184 -42.09 32.53 60.56
C VAL A 184 -43.61 32.48 60.75
N GLU A 185 -44.32 31.55 60.11
CA GLU A 185 -45.76 31.32 60.33
C GLU A 185 -46.05 30.78 61.74
N ASP A 186 -45.20 29.90 62.26
CA ASP A 186 -45.31 29.34 63.60
C ASP A 186 -44.93 30.39 64.67
N LEU A 187 -43.95 31.26 64.43
CA LEU A 187 -43.61 32.41 65.27
C LEU A 187 -44.71 33.48 65.24
N LYS A 188 -45.40 33.64 64.11
CA LYS A 188 -46.58 34.50 63.97
C LYS A 188 -47.81 33.91 64.69
N LYS A 189 -47.89 32.58 64.80
CA LYS A 189 -48.84 31.88 65.69
C LYS A 189 -48.37 31.82 67.15
N ALA A 190 -47.07 31.95 67.40
CA ALA A 190 -46.42 31.83 68.70
C ALA A 190 -45.62 33.08 69.07
N THR A 191 -46.31 34.19 69.29
CA THR A 191 -45.99 35.19 70.33
C THR A 191 -47.15 36.20 70.44
N PRO A 192 -47.43 36.76 71.61
CA PRO A 192 -47.82 36.08 72.84
C PRO A 192 -49.22 36.52 73.29
N ALA A 193 -50.09 35.55 73.60
CA ALA A 193 -50.95 35.72 74.75
C ALA A 193 -50.04 35.91 75.98
N LYS A 194 -50.21 37.04 76.69
CA LYS A 194 -49.47 37.54 77.86
C LYS A 194 -48.20 38.38 77.61
N ALA A 195 -48.42 39.65 77.29
CA ALA A 195 -47.96 40.71 78.19
C ALA A 195 -48.95 40.80 79.38
N SER A 196 -48.77 39.91 80.35
CA SER A 196 -49.28 40.00 81.73
C SER A 196 -48.68 38.81 82.47
N THR A 197 -47.46 38.98 82.96
CA THR A 197 -46.98 38.17 84.07
C THR A 197 -46.49 39.09 85.17
N ALA A 198 -46.96 38.76 86.37
CA ALA A 198 -46.52 39.24 87.68
C ALA A 198 -46.98 40.64 88.12
N ALA A 199 -48.20 40.69 88.67
CA ALA A 199 -48.41 41.32 89.98
C ALA A 199 -49.22 40.36 90.86
N ALA A 200 -48.49 39.74 91.79
CA ALA A 200 -48.86 39.37 93.16
C ALA A 200 -50.17 38.59 93.44
N ALA A 201 -49.97 37.44 94.08
CA ALA A 201 -50.85 36.98 95.14
C ALA A 201 -50.97 38.05 96.25
N GLY A 202 -52.20 38.29 96.73
CA GLY A 202 -52.44 38.98 98.00
C GLY A 202 -53.59 39.99 97.99
N SER A 203 -54.51 39.79 98.93
CA SER A 203 -55.62 40.66 99.37
C SER A 203 -56.90 40.57 98.52
N ALA A 204 -57.98 39.91 98.98
CA ALA A 204 -58.81 40.25 100.13
C ALA A 204 -59.25 41.73 100.13
N ALA A 205 -60.55 41.91 99.89
CA ALA A 205 -61.44 43.03 100.21
C ALA A 205 -60.81 44.40 100.55
N ALA A 206 -61.16 45.43 99.77
CA ALA A 206 -61.59 46.72 100.32
C ALA A 206 -62.18 47.60 99.20
N SER A 207 -63.48 47.89 99.33
CA SER A 207 -64.17 48.99 98.67
C SER A 207 -63.44 50.32 98.96
N GLY A 208 -63.04 51.06 97.94
CA GLY A 208 -62.41 52.39 98.06
C GLY A 208 -62.57 53.19 96.77
N ILE A 209 -63.06 54.42 96.89
CA ILE A 209 -63.67 55.25 95.84
C ILE A 209 -62.68 55.58 94.69
N ALA A 210 -63.11 55.32 93.44
CA ALA A 210 -62.41 55.73 92.23
C ALA A 210 -62.45 57.26 92.07
N THR A 211 -61.28 57.89 92.09
CA THR A 211 -61.15 59.33 91.81
C THR A 211 -60.85 59.56 90.31
N PRO A 212 -61.34 60.67 89.72
CA PRO A 212 -61.13 61.00 88.30
C PRO A 212 -59.66 61.03 87.84
N ASP A 213 -58.73 61.36 88.74
CA ASP A 213 -57.29 61.45 88.45
C ASP A 213 -56.62 60.10 88.13
N THR A 214 -57.09 59.01 88.75
CA THR A 214 -56.52 57.66 88.53
C THR A 214 -56.92 57.11 87.15
N HIS A 215 -58.13 57.43 86.68
CA HIS A 215 -58.58 57.12 85.32
C HIS A 215 -57.82 57.95 84.27
N MET A 216 -57.49 59.21 84.57
CA MET A 216 -56.67 60.07 83.70
C MET A 216 -55.24 59.55 83.56
N GLN A 217 -54.61 59.07 84.65
CA GLN A 217 -53.28 58.47 84.61
C GLN A 217 -53.28 57.14 83.85
N ALA A 218 -54.27 56.27 84.07
CA ALA A 218 -54.43 55.03 83.32
C ALA A 218 -54.64 55.28 81.81
N ALA A 219 -55.43 56.29 81.44
CA ALA A 219 -55.64 56.68 80.04
C ALA A 219 -54.35 57.18 79.37
N ARG A 220 -53.50 57.93 80.08
CA ARG A 220 -52.18 58.35 79.56
C ARG A 220 -51.25 57.17 79.33
N VAL A 221 -51.21 56.21 80.26
CA VAL A 221 -50.36 55.01 80.12
C VAL A 221 -50.85 54.13 78.98
N LEU A 222 -52.18 53.97 78.81
CA LEU A 222 -52.75 53.27 77.67
C LEU A 222 -52.48 53.98 76.34
N GLY A 223 -52.53 55.31 76.30
CA GLY A 223 -52.15 56.10 75.13
C GLY A 223 -50.68 55.91 74.75
N LEU A 224 -49.77 55.95 75.73
CA LEU A 224 -48.34 55.69 75.52
C LEU A 224 -48.09 54.24 75.06
N ALA A 225 -48.81 53.28 75.61
CA ALA A 225 -48.72 51.88 75.20
C ALA A 225 -49.28 51.63 73.79
N GLN A 226 -50.37 52.31 73.42
CA GLN A 226 -50.94 52.25 72.07
C GLN A 226 -50.00 52.90 71.05
N GLU A 227 -49.41 54.06 71.36
CA GLU A 227 -48.39 54.72 70.53
C GLU A 227 -47.15 53.83 70.36
N MET A 228 -46.69 53.17 71.43
CA MET A 228 -45.61 52.19 71.34
C MET A 228 -45.96 50.98 70.48
N ALA A 229 -47.18 50.45 70.58
CA ALA A 229 -47.63 49.32 69.76
C ALA A 229 -47.72 49.69 68.28
N ASP A 230 -48.22 50.88 67.96
CA ASP A 230 -48.30 51.40 66.60
C ASP A 230 -46.89 51.66 66.02
N ARG A 231 -45.98 52.20 66.84
CA ARG A 231 -44.57 52.41 66.46
C ARG A 231 -43.86 51.08 66.17
N LEU A 232 -43.95 50.11 67.08
CA LEU A 232 -43.35 48.78 66.88
C LEU A 232 -43.95 48.06 65.67
N THR A 233 -45.25 48.24 65.42
CA THR A 233 -45.90 47.68 64.23
C THR A 233 -45.42 48.36 62.94
N SER A 234 -45.20 49.68 62.98
CA SER A 234 -44.65 50.43 61.86
C SER A 234 -43.19 50.05 61.57
N GLU A 235 -42.37 49.91 62.61
CA GLU A 235 -40.97 49.51 62.53
C GLU A 235 -40.84 48.07 62.01
N ALA A 236 -41.62 47.12 62.54
CA ALA A 236 -41.64 45.74 62.03
C ALA A 236 -42.11 45.64 60.56
N LYS A 237 -43.07 46.48 60.14
CA LYS A 237 -43.48 46.58 58.74
C LYS A 237 -42.37 47.18 57.86
N ALA A 238 -41.66 48.20 58.35
CA ALA A 238 -40.53 48.80 57.64
C ALA A 238 -39.39 47.78 57.48
N ASP A 239 -39.00 47.09 58.56
CA ASP A 239 -37.95 46.08 58.56
C ASP A 239 -38.28 44.89 57.64
N SER A 240 -39.51 44.37 57.71
CA SER A 240 -39.94 43.28 56.83
C SER A 240 -39.98 43.71 55.35
N SER A 241 -40.37 44.95 55.08
CA SER A 241 -40.33 45.50 53.71
C SER A 241 -38.91 45.65 53.20
N SER A 242 -37.97 46.06 54.07
CA SER A 242 -36.54 46.16 53.76
C SER A 242 -35.95 44.78 53.50
N MET A 243 -36.20 43.80 54.39
CA MET A 243 -35.72 42.43 54.22
C MET A 243 -36.26 41.79 52.92
N LEU A 244 -37.51 42.05 52.56
CA LEU A 244 -38.08 41.58 51.29
C LEU A 244 -37.45 42.27 50.07
N ALA A 245 -37.13 43.56 50.17
CA ALA A 245 -36.43 44.28 49.12
C ALA A 245 -35.00 43.74 48.94
N ASP A 246 -34.26 43.52 50.03
CA ASP A 246 -32.91 42.96 50.01
C ASP A 246 -32.90 41.53 49.47
N ALA A 247 -33.85 40.69 49.89
CA ALA A 247 -34.00 39.33 49.39
C ALA A 247 -34.34 39.30 47.89
N ARG A 248 -35.18 40.21 47.40
CA ARG A 248 -35.47 40.36 45.97
C ARG A 248 -34.26 40.83 45.19
N ALA A 249 -33.54 41.83 45.69
CA ALA A 249 -32.32 42.33 45.06
C ALA A 249 -31.23 41.25 44.99
N ALA A 250 -31.06 40.46 46.04
CA ALA A 250 -30.14 39.32 46.05
C ALA A 250 -30.55 38.23 45.05
N ALA A 251 -31.86 37.91 44.96
CA ALA A 251 -32.38 36.94 44.01
C ALA A 251 -32.21 37.41 42.55
N GLU A 252 -32.50 38.68 42.25
CA GLU A 252 -32.30 39.29 40.93
C GLU A 252 -30.82 39.27 40.53
N LYS A 253 -29.92 39.59 41.48
CA LYS A 253 -28.48 39.49 41.26
C LYS A 253 -28.06 38.05 40.92
N GLN A 254 -28.49 37.06 41.70
CA GLN A 254 -28.19 35.65 41.44
C GLN A 254 -28.72 35.18 40.08
N LEU A 255 -29.93 35.59 39.70
CA LEU A 255 -30.50 35.26 38.39
C LEU A 255 -29.68 35.89 37.25
N SER A 256 -29.30 37.17 37.38
CA SER A 256 -28.49 37.85 36.35
C SER A 256 -27.09 37.25 36.20
N GLU A 257 -26.45 36.85 37.31
CA GLU A 257 -25.16 36.16 37.29
C GLU A 257 -25.28 34.77 36.68
N ALA A 258 -26.35 34.02 37.01
CA ALA A 258 -26.62 32.71 36.43
C ALA A 258 -26.89 32.80 34.92
N ASP A 259 -27.67 33.79 34.47
CA ASP A 259 -27.92 34.04 33.05
C ASP A 259 -26.64 34.42 32.31
N THR A 260 -25.78 35.25 32.90
CA THR A 260 -24.51 35.64 32.32
C THR A 260 -23.57 34.44 32.19
N ARG A 261 -23.46 33.61 33.24
CA ARG A 261 -22.66 32.38 33.21
C ARG A 261 -23.18 31.38 32.18
N SER A 262 -24.50 31.21 32.10
CA SER A 262 -25.13 30.32 31.13
C SER A 262 -24.85 30.77 29.69
N LYS A 263 -25.02 32.07 29.39
CA LYS A 263 -24.71 32.64 28.07
C LYS A 263 -23.24 32.50 27.72
N ALA A 264 -22.33 32.76 28.66
CA ALA A 264 -20.90 32.57 28.47
C ALA A 264 -20.57 31.09 28.17
N GLN A 265 -21.11 30.16 28.94
CA GLN A 265 -20.91 28.73 28.74
C GLN A 265 -21.42 28.25 27.37
N LEU A 266 -22.58 28.74 26.92
CA LEU A 266 -23.10 28.43 25.59
C LEU A 266 -22.22 29.00 24.48
N ALA A 267 -21.74 30.23 24.62
CA ALA A 267 -20.84 30.85 23.64
C ALA A 267 -19.50 30.12 23.56
N ASP A 268 -18.94 29.68 24.69
CA ASP A 268 -17.70 28.91 24.72
C ASP A 268 -17.89 27.51 24.16
N ALA A 269 -19.01 26.86 24.44
CA ALA A 269 -19.36 25.57 23.84
C ALA A 269 -19.51 25.67 22.31
N GLN A 270 -20.16 26.73 21.82
CA GLN A 270 -20.29 27.01 20.38
C GLN A 270 -18.91 27.24 19.74
N LYS A 271 -18.06 28.08 20.32
CA LYS A 271 -16.70 28.31 19.82
C LYS A 271 -15.87 27.03 19.75
N LYS A 272 -15.93 26.18 20.78
CA LYS A 272 -15.22 24.90 20.79
C LYS A 272 -15.73 23.97 19.70
N TYR A 273 -17.04 23.92 19.49
CA TYR A 273 -17.65 23.14 18.42
C TYR A 273 -17.23 23.62 17.03
N ASP A 274 -17.27 24.92 16.78
CA ASP A 274 -16.86 25.52 15.50
C ASP A 274 -15.37 25.29 15.23
N ALA A 275 -14.53 25.44 16.27
CA ALA A 275 -13.10 25.13 16.18
C ALA A 275 -12.86 23.64 15.86
N GLN A 276 -13.62 22.73 16.47
CA GLN A 276 -13.53 21.30 16.20
C GLN A 276 -13.96 20.96 14.76
N LEU A 277 -15.02 21.60 14.24
CA LEU A 277 -15.43 21.42 12.85
C LEU A 277 -14.38 21.92 11.86
N LEU A 278 -13.76 23.07 12.14
CA LEU A 278 -12.69 23.62 11.32
C LEU A 278 -11.45 22.72 11.31
N ASP A 279 -11.03 22.24 12.49
CA ASP A 279 -9.89 21.31 12.60
C ASP A 279 -10.18 19.97 11.89
N ALA A 280 -11.37 19.40 12.09
CA ALA A 280 -11.80 18.20 11.36
C ALA A 280 -11.80 18.42 9.84
N GLY A 281 -12.31 19.57 9.38
CA GLY A 281 -12.31 19.96 7.98
C GLY A 281 -10.90 20.12 7.40
N ASN A 282 -9.97 20.71 8.16
CA ASN A 282 -8.58 20.87 7.76
C ASN A 282 -7.84 19.53 7.69
N ARG A 283 -8.05 18.64 8.67
CA ARG A 283 -7.50 17.28 8.64
C ARG A 283 -8.05 16.49 7.45
N ALA A 284 -9.35 16.58 7.17
CA ALA A 284 -9.96 15.93 6.02
C ALA A 284 -9.37 16.45 4.69
N LYS A 285 -9.23 17.77 4.53
CA LYS A 285 -8.60 18.37 3.35
C LYS A 285 -7.15 17.92 3.18
N LYS A 286 -6.39 17.89 4.27
CA LYS A 286 -5.00 17.42 4.24
C LYS A 286 -4.91 15.95 3.83
N LEU A 287 -5.73 15.08 4.42
CA LEU A 287 -5.78 13.66 4.05
C LEU A 287 -6.14 13.45 2.58
N VAL A 288 -7.09 14.24 2.05
CA VAL A 288 -7.44 14.18 0.62
C VAL A 288 -6.27 14.64 -0.24
N SER A 289 -5.65 15.78 0.07
CA SER A 289 -4.49 16.29 -0.66
C SER A 289 -3.30 15.32 -0.62
N ASP A 290 -3.02 14.71 0.53
CA ASP A 290 -1.93 13.73 0.68
C ASP A 290 -2.24 12.45 -0.11
N ALA A 291 -3.51 12.01 -0.11
CA ALA A 291 -3.94 10.85 -0.91
C ALA A 291 -3.88 11.13 -2.41
N GLU A 292 -4.29 12.32 -2.86
CA GLU A 292 -4.19 12.76 -4.25
C GLU A 292 -2.74 12.88 -4.71
N ALA A 293 -1.87 13.48 -3.89
CA ALA A 293 -0.44 13.56 -4.18
C ALA A 293 0.18 12.16 -4.30
N LYS A 294 -0.11 11.26 -3.34
CA LYS A 294 0.38 9.89 -3.38
C LYS A 294 -0.14 9.12 -4.59
N ALA A 295 -1.42 9.27 -4.94
CA ALA A 295 -2.00 8.66 -6.13
C ALA A 295 -1.28 9.14 -7.41
N SER A 296 -1.12 10.45 -7.57
CA SER A 296 -0.41 11.02 -8.73
C SER A 296 1.04 10.56 -8.82
N GLN A 297 1.72 10.44 -7.67
CA GLN A 297 3.08 9.89 -7.61
C GLN A 297 3.10 8.42 -8.04
N THR A 298 2.19 7.59 -7.53
CA THR A 298 2.12 6.18 -7.92
C THR A 298 1.79 5.99 -9.40
N GLU A 299 0.94 6.83 -9.98
CA GLU A 299 0.65 6.81 -11.42
C GLU A 299 1.86 7.22 -12.24
N SER A 300 2.58 8.27 -11.83
CA SER A 300 3.81 8.71 -12.50
C SER A 300 4.90 7.63 -12.43
N GLU A 301 5.11 7.02 -11.27
CA GLU A 301 6.08 5.93 -11.10
C GLU A 301 5.70 4.69 -11.90
N ALA A 302 4.40 4.32 -11.91
CA ALA A 302 3.92 3.19 -12.70
C ALA A 302 4.10 3.44 -14.21
N ASN A 303 3.78 4.64 -14.69
CA ASN A 303 3.97 5.02 -16.09
C ASN A 303 5.44 5.03 -16.47
N ALA A 304 6.32 5.58 -15.62
CA ALA A 304 7.77 5.58 -15.87
C ALA A 304 8.33 4.14 -15.94
N ARG A 305 7.88 3.24 -15.06
CA ARG A 305 8.27 1.82 -15.09
C ARG A 305 7.73 1.12 -16.34
N ALA A 306 6.50 1.42 -16.76
CA ALA A 306 5.91 0.86 -17.97
C ALA A 306 6.67 1.32 -19.22
N GLU A 307 6.96 2.61 -19.35
CA GLU A 307 7.75 3.18 -20.45
C GLU A 307 9.17 2.58 -20.50
N ALA A 308 9.82 2.41 -19.34
CA ALA A 308 11.13 1.77 -19.26
C ALA A 308 11.09 0.31 -19.75
N ARG A 309 10.05 -0.45 -19.37
CA ARG A 309 9.86 -1.83 -19.86
C ARG A 309 9.60 -1.88 -21.35
N ILE A 310 8.81 -0.96 -21.89
CA ILE A 310 8.54 -0.87 -23.33
C ILE A 310 9.85 -0.60 -24.08
N ARG A 311 10.65 0.39 -23.65
CA ARG A 311 11.95 0.67 -24.27
C ARG A 311 12.88 -0.54 -24.21
N GLN A 312 12.98 -1.21 -23.06
CA GLN A 312 13.80 -2.43 -22.94
C GLN A 312 13.33 -3.55 -23.88
N ALA A 313 12.02 -3.71 -24.08
CA ALA A 313 11.48 -4.70 -25.01
C ALA A 313 11.77 -4.31 -26.47
N GLU A 314 11.63 -3.02 -26.82
CA GLU A 314 11.95 -2.47 -28.13
C GLU A 314 13.44 -2.63 -28.45
N ASP A 315 14.34 -2.30 -27.51
CA ASP A 315 15.79 -2.46 -27.67
C ASP A 315 16.18 -3.93 -27.87
N LYS A 316 15.57 -4.86 -27.10
CA LYS A 316 15.79 -6.30 -27.27
C LYS A 316 15.27 -6.81 -28.62
N ALA A 317 14.11 -6.34 -29.07
CA ALA A 317 13.55 -6.71 -30.37
C ALA A 317 14.46 -6.21 -31.51
N ALA A 318 14.94 -4.97 -31.42
CA ALA A 318 15.87 -4.38 -32.39
C ALA A 318 17.20 -5.15 -32.42
N ALA A 319 17.74 -5.54 -31.26
CA ALA A 319 18.96 -6.34 -31.18
C ALA A 319 18.78 -7.73 -31.81
N LEU A 320 17.68 -8.42 -31.49
CA LEU A 320 17.35 -9.72 -32.10
C LEU A 320 17.19 -9.63 -33.61
N GLN A 321 16.55 -8.56 -34.11
CA GLN A 321 16.40 -8.35 -35.55
C GLN A 321 17.76 -8.10 -36.21
N ALA A 322 18.60 -7.25 -35.63
CA ALA A 322 19.95 -7.00 -36.15
C ALA A 322 20.80 -8.26 -36.19
N ASP A 323 20.72 -9.11 -35.17
CA ASP A 323 21.46 -10.36 -35.12
C ASP A 323 20.91 -11.41 -36.11
N ALA A 324 19.59 -11.45 -36.31
CA ALA A 324 18.97 -12.29 -37.33
C ALA A 324 19.40 -11.86 -38.74
N GLU A 325 19.44 -10.56 -39.02
CA GLU A 325 19.89 -10.00 -40.30
C GLU A 325 21.37 -10.32 -40.57
N LYS A 326 22.25 -10.14 -39.57
CA LYS A 326 23.68 -10.51 -39.68
C LYS A 326 23.84 -12.00 -40.00
N LYS A 327 23.20 -12.88 -39.22
CA LYS A 327 23.24 -14.33 -39.44
C LYS A 327 22.71 -14.70 -40.82
N HIS A 328 21.63 -14.06 -41.26
CA HIS A 328 21.09 -14.28 -42.60
C HIS A 328 22.09 -13.88 -43.68
N THR A 329 22.75 -12.73 -43.55
CA THR A 329 23.79 -12.30 -44.50
C THR A 329 24.98 -13.26 -44.51
N GLU A 330 25.45 -13.71 -43.34
CA GLU A 330 26.54 -14.67 -43.22
C GLU A 330 26.19 -16.01 -43.89
N VAL A 331 25.04 -16.59 -43.56
CA VAL A 331 24.55 -17.84 -44.19
C VAL A 331 24.39 -17.66 -45.69
N MET A 332 23.85 -16.53 -46.14
CA MET A 332 23.68 -16.31 -47.58
C MET A 332 25.03 -16.15 -48.31
N ASN A 333 26.03 -15.59 -47.64
CA ASN A 333 27.39 -15.51 -48.18
C ASN A 333 28.04 -16.89 -48.26
N THR A 334 27.90 -17.75 -47.24
CA THR A 334 28.45 -19.12 -47.28
C THR A 334 27.75 -19.97 -48.33
N VAL A 335 26.42 -19.90 -48.44
CA VAL A 335 25.64 -20.59 -49.49
C VAL A 335 26.07 -20.14 -50.88
N LYS A 336 26.27 -18.84 -51.11
CA LYS A 336 26.79 -18.33 -52.39
C LYS A 336 28.19 -18.85 -52.70
N GLN A 337 29.09 -18.90 -51.71
CA GLN A 337 30.43 -19.46 -51.89
C GLN A 337 30.38 -20.95 -52.26
N GLN A 338 29.52 -21.73 -51.58
CA GLN A 338 29.31 -23.14 -51.90
C GLN A 338 28.74 -23.31 -53.31
N GLN A 339 27.76 -22.50 -53.70
CA GLN A 339 27.23 -22.50 -55.07
C GLN A 339 28.33 -22.26 -56.10
N THR A 340 29.15 -21.22 -55.94
CA THR A 340 30.25 -20.91 -56.87
C THR A 340 31.29 -22.05 -56.92
N ALA A 341 31.61 -22.66 -55.77
CA ALA A 341 32.53 -23.79 -55.72
C ALA A 341 31.98 -25.04 -56.43
N LEU A 342 30.68 -25.33 -56.26
CA LEU A 342 30.00 -26.41 -56.96
C LEU A 342 29.94 -26.17 -58.47
N GLU A 343 29.62 -24.94 -58.90
CA GLU A 343 29.63 -24.54 -60.31
C GLU A 343 31.03 -24.70 -60.94
N ALA A 344 32.09 -24.29 -60.23
CA ALA A 344 33.46 -24.50 -60.66
C ALA A 344 33.79 -26.00 -60.82
N ARG A 345 33.45 -26.83 -59.84
CA ARG A 345 33.66 -28.28 -59.90
C ARG A 345 32.91 -28.95 -61.04
N ILE A 346 31.67 -28.52 -61.32
CA ILE A 346 30.88 -28.99 -62.47
C ILE A 346 31.61 -28.63 -63.78
N SER A 347 32.18 -27.43 -63.88
CA SER A 347 32.92 -27.02 -65.07
C SER A 347 34.20 -27.84 -65.28
N GLU A 348 34.94 -28.13 -64.21
CA GLU A 348 36.12 -29.00 -64.23
C GLU A 348 35.75 -30.42 -64.67
N LEU A 349 34.72 -31.01 -64.07
CA LEU A 349 34.23 -32.35 -64.43
C LEU A 349 33.82 -32.45 -65.90
N ARG A 350 33.16 -31.41 -66.45
CA ARG A 350 32.80 -31.36 -67.88
C ARG A 350 34.02 -31.26 -68.79
N THR A 351 35.08 -30.62 -68.35
CA THR A 351 36.36 -30.56 -69.09
C THR A 351 37.07 -31.91 -69.03
N PHE A 352 37.19 -32.51 -67.85
CA PHE A 352 37.71 -33.87 -67.66
C PHE A 352 36.95 -34.89 -68.51
N GLU A 353 35.61 -34.82 -68.55
CA GLU A 353 34.80 -35.71 -69.38
C GLU A 353 35.12 -35.55 -70.87
N ARG A 354 35.23 -34.31 -71.37
CA ARG A 354 35.61 -34.06 -72.77
C ARG A 354 36.99 -34.59 -73.10
N GLU A 355 37.99 -34.33 -72.25
CA GLU A 355 39.34 -34.84 -72.44
C GLU A 355 39.38 -36.37 -72.39
N TYR A 356 38.67 -36.97 -71.44
CA TYR A 356 38.56 -38.42 -71.31
C TYR A 356 37.90 -39.05 -72.53
N ARG A 357 36.77 -38.50 -73.00
CA ARG A 357 36.11 -38.96 -74.24
C ARG A 357 37.04 -38.85 -75.45
N THR A 358 37.80 -37.76 -75.57
CA THR A 358 38.78 -37.59 -76.66
C THR A 358 39.90 -38.63 -76.55
N ARG A 359 40.54 -38.80 -75.38
CA ARG A 359 41.60 -39.80 -75.17
C ARG A 359 41.12 -41.22 -75.40
N LEU A 360 39.92 -41.56 -74.91
CA LEU A 360 39.32 -42.87 -75.12
C LEU A 360 39.07 -43.12 -76.62
N LYS A 361 38.54 -42.11 -77.34
CA LYS A 361 38.35 -42.20 -78.79
C LYS A 361 39.68 -42.42 -79.51
N THR A 362 40.73 -41.68 -79.17
CA THR A 362 42.06 -41.84 -79.76
C THR A 362 42.66 -43.21 -79.46
N LEU A 363 42.54 -43.71 -78.22
CA LEU A 363 43.00 -45.04 -77.83
C LEU A 363 42.28 -46.14 -78.63
N LEU A 364 40.94 -46.05 -78.72
CA LEU A 364 40.14 -47.02 -79.48
C LEU A 364 40.48 -46.97 -80.98
N GLN A 365 40.70 -45.79 -81.55
CA GLN A 365 41.14 -45.65 -82.95
C GLN A 365 42.53 -46.27 -83.17
N SER A 366 43.49 -45.98 -82.30
CA SER A 366 44.82 -46.59 -82.34
C SER A 366 44.79 -48.11 -82.22
N GLN A 367 43.97 -48.65 -81.31
CA GLN A 367 43.79 -50.11 -81.18
C GLN A 367 43.15 -50.73 -82.43
N LEU A 368 42.22 -50.02 -83.08
CA LEU A 368 41.61 -50.47 -84.33
C LEU A 368 42.63 -50.49 -85.48
N GLU A 369 43.46 -49.47 -85.58
CA GLU A 369 44.50 -49.33 -86.61
C GLU A 369 45.63 -50.34 -86.42
N GLU A 370 46.02 -50.66 -85.17
CA GLU A 370 46.92 -51.78 -84.85
C GLU A 370 46.33 -53.14 -85.26
N LEU A 371 45.01 -53.34 -85.13
CA LEU A 371 44.33 -54.54 -85.58
C LEU A 371 44.28 -54.63 -87.11
N GLU A 372 44.00 -53.53 -87.81
CA GLU A 372 44.03 -53.47 -89.28
C GLU A 372 45.45 -53.73 -89.82
N THR A 373 46.48 -53.11 -89.23
CA THR A 373 47.87 -53.31 -89.63
C THR A 373 48.38 -54.72 -89.31
N ARG A 374 48.03 -55.30 -88.15
CA ARG A 374 48.30 -56.73 -87.88
C ARG A 374 47.51 -57.68 -88.79
N GLY A 375 46.27 -57.35 -89.14
CA GLY A 375 45.48 -58.10 -90.12
C GLY A 375 46.11 -58.06 -91.52
N THR A 376 46.79 -56.95 -91.84
CA THR A 376 47.50 -56.75 -93.11
C THR A 376 48.91 -57.37 -93.10
N ALA A 377 49.45 -57.72 -91.92
CA ALA A 377 50.71 -58.44 -91.75
C ALA A 377 50.54 -59.98 -91.68
N ALA A 378 49.43 -60.51 -92.17
CA ALA A 378 49.37 -61.91 -92.59
C ALA A 378 50.17 -62.05 -93.91
N PRO A 379 51.25 -62.85 -93.95
CA PRO A 379 52.02 -63.01 -95.17
C PRO A 379 51.15 -63.69 -96.23
N ASN A 380 50.93 -63.00 -97.35
CA ASN A 380 50.56 -63.63 -98.62
C ASN A 380 51.71 -64.55 -99.04
N GLY A 381 51.67 -65.80 -98.60
CA GLY A 381 52.57 -66.87 -98.99
C GLY A 381 51.87 -67.84 -99.94
N ASP A 382 51.91 -67.51 -101.23
CA ASP A 382 51.80 -68.49 -102.31
C ASP A 382 52.98 -69.47 -102.22
N ALA A 383 52.67 -70.76 -102.09
CA ALA A 383 53.60 -71.86 -102.35
C ALA A 383 52.79 -73.09 -102.80
N GLY A 384 52.65 -73.22 -104.12
CA GLY A 384 52.09 -74.41 -104.74
C GLY A 384 52.95 -75.67 -104.59
N LYS A 385 52.26 -76.80 -104.76
CA LYS A 385 52.68 -77.94 -105.60
C LYS A 385 53.91 -78.73 -105.15
N SER A 386 53.71 -79.96 -104.62
CA SER A 386 54.14 -81.22 -105.26
C SER A 386 54.28 -82.42 -104.30
N HIS A 387 53.74 -83.54 -104.78
CA HIS A 387 54.15 -84.95 -104.64
C HIS A 387 54.01 -85.77 -103.34
N ASN A 388 53.21 -86.83 -103.54
CA ASN A 388 53.11 -88.18 -102.95
C ASN A 388 52.47 -88.37 -101.58
#